data_AF-A0A285DPA5-F1
#
_entry.id   AF-A0A285DPA5-F1
#
_cell.length_a   1.000
_cell.length_b   1.000
_cell.length_c   1.000
_cell.angle_alpha   90.00
_cell.angle_beta   90.00
_cell.angle_gamma   90.00
#
_symmetry.space_group_name_H-M   'P 1'
#
loop_
_entity.id
_entity.type
_entity.pdbx_description
1 polymer ?
#
loop_
_entity_poly.entity_id
_entity_poly.type
_entity_poly.pdbx_seq_one_letter_code
_entity_poly.pdbx_strand_id
1 'polypeptide(L)'
;MLKPPPRPGRWIAAVAPLLLLTACTTDETAKVSVDQVVGHWQGPDGEEITFSADRKFTASGLDSKKLAGEDCPGGKSAGGWGFFVDDTNGGHMSKAAKSGSQVGIGLARKYWDWNCTMNFAVVDDGKTLCATNDPDVACGLDVRFTRRK
;
A
#
# COMPACT_ATOMS: atom_id res chain seq x y z
N MET A 1 -41.96 5.74 71.76
CA MET A 1 -40.84 6.55 71.21
C MET A 1 -40.34 5.84 69.95
N LEU A 2 -40.61 6.41 68.77
CA LEU A 2 -40.23 5.84 67.47
C LEU A 2 -38.74 6.10 67.17
N LYS A 3 -38.04 5.07 66.70
CA LYS A 3 -36.65 5.14 66.20
C LYS A 3 -36.69 5.34 64.68
N PRO A 4 -35.93 6.27 64.09
CA PRO A 4 -35.98 6.53 62.65
C PRO A 4 -35.27 5.43 61.82
N PRO A 5 -35.65 5.25 60.54
CA PRO A 5 -35.09 4.21 59.67
C PRO A 5 -33.68 4.55 59.15
N PRO A 6 -32.89 3.55 58.71
CA PRO A 6 -31.57 3.77 58.12
C PRO A 6 -31.67 4.42 56.73
N ARG A 7 -30.76 5.35 56.44
CA ARG A 7 -30.60 6.02 55.14
C ARG A 7 -30.20 5.02 54.04
N PRO A 8 -30.70 5.16 52.80
CA PRO A 8 -30.26 4.33 51.69
C PRO A 8 -28.85 4.73 51.26
N GLY A 9 -27.93 3.75 51.27
CA GLY A 9 -26.60 3.87 50.70
C GLY A 9 -26.70 4.14 49.20
N ARG A 10 -26.11 5.25 48.77
CA ARG A 10 -26.06 5.71 47.39
C ARG A 10 -25.02 4.86 46.65
N TRP A 11 -25.45 3.78 46.03
CA TRP A 11 -24.61 2.96 45.16
C TRP A 11 -24.32 3.75 43.88
N ILE A 12 -23.09 4.26 43.79
CA ILE A 12 -22.57 4.86 42.56
C ILE A 12 -22.28 3.70 41.61
N ALA A 13 -23.21 3.43 40.70
CA ALA A 13 -22.95 2.58 39.55
C ALA A 13 -21.91 3.29 38.67
N ALA A 14 -20.66 2.87 38.78
CA ALA A 14 -19.58 3.32 37.91
C ALA A 14 -19.83 2.72 36.51
N VAL A 15 -20.45 3.50 35.63
CA VAL A 15 -20.52 3.21 34.20
C VAL A 15 -19.12 3.48 33.64
N ALA A 16 -18.32 2.42 33.49
CA ALA A 16 -17.05 2.49 32.79
C ALA A 16 -17.32 2.79 31.31
N PRO A 17 -16.79 3.88 30.73
CA PRO A 17 -16.90 4.11 29.30
C PRO A 17 -16.00 3.10 28.58
N LEU A 18 -16.61 2.18 27.84
CA LEU A 18 -15.93 1.35 26.85
C LEU A 18 -15.38 2.29 25.76
N LEU A 19 -14.11 2.65 25.89
CA LEU A 19 -13.31 3.29 24.85
C LEU A 19 -13.20 2.29 23.68
N LEU A 20 -14.12 2.40 22.72
CA LEU A 20 -14.01 1.76 21.42
C LEU A 20 -12.84 2.42 20.69
N LEU A 21 -11.64 1.83 20.87
CA LEU A 21 -10.50 2.10 20.01
C LEU A 21 -10.86 1.58 18.62
N THR A 22 -11.38 2.45 17.76
CA THR A 22 -11.36 2.22 16.31
C THR A 22 -9.91 2.26 15.88
N ALA A 23 -9.19 1.14 16.04
CA ALA A 23 -7.90 0.98 15.42
C ALA A 23 -8.14 1.09 13.91
N CYS A 24 -7.64 2.15 13.29
CA CYS A 24 -7.53 2.21 11.84
C CYS A 24 -6.71 0.99 11.41
N THR A 25 -7.36 -0.02 10.85
CA THR A 25 -6.69 -1.23 10.35
C THR A 25 -5.97 -0.85 9.07
N THR A 26 -4.68 -0.58 9.15
CA THR A 26 -3.81 -0.50 7.97
C THR A 26 -3.49 -1.91 7.51
N ASP A 27 -3.50 -2.14 6.19
CA ASP A 27 -3.09 -3.43 5.63
C ASP A 27 -1.62 -3.73 6.03
N GLU A 28 -1.36 -4.93 6.55
CA GLU A 28 0.00 -5.36 6.88
C GLU A 28 0.80 -5.62 5.60
N THR A 29 2.00 -5.05 5.52
CA THR A 29 2.87 -5.25 4.35
C THR A 29 3.76 -6.48 4.49
N ALA A 30 3.98 -7.17 3.38
CA ALA A 30 4.83 -8.36 3.29
C ALA A 30 6.11 -8.05 2.52
N LYS A 31 7.26 -8.49 3.05
CA LYS A 31 8.54 -8.36 2.36
C LYS A 31 8.71 -9.49 1.34
N VAL A 32 8.93 -9.14 0.08
CA VAL A 32 9.07 -10.10 -1.03
C VAL A 32 10.38 -9.93 -1.76
N SER A 33 10.88 -11.00 -2.36
CA SER A 33 12.04 -11.02 -3.26
C SER A 33 11.68 -10.62 -4.70
N VAL A 34 12.69 -10.43 -5.55
CA VAL A 34 12.50 -10.17 -6.98
C VAL A 34 11.61 -11.23 -7.64
N ASP A 35 11.88 -12.51 -7.39
CA ASP A 35 11.19 -13.63 -8.06
C ASP A 35 9.71 -13.73 -7.67
N GLN A 36 9.35 -13.20 -6.50
CA GLN A 36 7.97 -13.11 -6.05
C GLN A 36 7.20 -11.96 -6.72
N VAL A 37 7.89 -10.87 -7.11
CA VAL A 37 7.28 -9.74 -7.85
C VAL A 37 7.19 -10.03 -9.35
N VAL A 38 8.19 -10.72 -9.92
CA VAL A 38 8.24 -11.07 -11.35
C VAL A 38 7.00 -11.87 -11.75
N GLY A 39 6.38 -11.49 -12.87
CA GLY A 39 5.18 -12.12 -13.40
C GLY A 39 4.09 -11.11 -13.77
N HIS A 40 2.89 -11.63 -13.97
CA HIS A 40 1.72 -10.89 -14.43
C HIS A 40 0.79 -10.54 -13.26
N TRP A 41 0.35 -9.30 -13.24
CA TRP A 41 -0.51 -8.74 -12.22
C TRP A 41 -1.71 -8.07 -12.89
N GLN A 42 -2.90 -8.32 -12.37
CA GLN A 42 -4.15 -7.83 -12.92
C GLN A 42 -4.87 -6.94 -11.90
N GLY A 43 -5.23 -5.74 -12.33
CA GLY A 43 -6.08 -4.80 -11.59
C GLY A 43 -7.58 -5.14 -11.72
N PRO A 44 -8.42 -4.50 -10.91
CA PRO A 44 -9.84 -4.82 -10.81
C PRO A 44 -10.63 -4.51 -12.10
N ASP A 45 -10.19 -3.52 -12.87
CA ASP A 45 -10.90 -3.02 -14.06
C ASP A 45 -10.25 -3.53 -15.37
N GLY A 46 -9.39 -4.56 -15.28
CA GLY A 46 -8.71 -5.17 -16.42
C GLY A 46 -7.37 -4.55 -16.75
N GLU A 47 -6.82 -3.72 -15.87
CA GLU A 47 -5.43 -3.27 -15.97
C GLU A 47 -4.48 -4.46 -15.86
N GLU A 48 -3.37 -4.40 -16.58
CA GLU A 48 -2.34 -5.43 -16.54
C GLU A 48 -0.98 -4.80 -16.34
N ILE A 49 -0.18 -5.38 -15.45
CA ILE A 49 1.23 -5.04 -15.25
C ILE A 49 2.03 -6.34 -15.34
N THR A 50 3.11 -6.32 -16.10
CA THR A 50 4.07 -7.44 -16.18
C THR A 50 5.42 -6.96 -15.72
N PHE A 51 5.98 -7.60 -14.70
CA PHE A 51 7.33 -7.35 -14.20
C PHE A 51 8.29 -8.43 -14.70
N SER A 52 9.42 -8.01 -15.26
CA SER A 52 10.51 -8.91 -15.67
C SER A 52 11.70 -8.82 -14.71
N ALA A 53 12.47 -9.91 -14.64
CA ALA A 53 13.62 -10.04 -13.74
C ALA A 53 14.74 -9.02 -14.03
N ASP A 54 14.81 -8.48 -15.25
CA ASP A 54 15.76 -7.43 -15.65
C ASP A 54 15.33 -6.01 -15.23
N ARG A 55 14.40 -5.90 -14.26
CA ARG A 55 13.87 -4.63 -13.71
C ARG A 55 13.15 -3.78 -14.73
N LYS A 56 12.53 -4.40 -15.73
CA LYS A 56 11.61 -3.74 -16.64
C LYS A 56 10.16 -4.12 -16.34
N PHE A 57 9.26 -3.25 -16.73
CA PHE A 57 7.84 -3.57 -16.73
C PHE A 57 7.19 -3.14 -18.03
N THR A 58 6.07 -3.77 -18.33
CA THR A 58 5.08 -3.29 -19.30
C THR A 58 3.74 -3.24 -18.63
N ALA A 59 2.90 -2.29 -18.99
CA ALA A 59 1.54 -2.21 -18.48
C ALA A 59 0.55 -1.76 -19.55
N SER A 60 -0.71 -2.09 -19.34
CA SER A 60 -1.84 -1.64 -20.16
C SER A 60 -3.05 -1.35 -19.29
N GLY A 61 -3.85 -0.37 -19.72
CA GLY A 61 -5.10 -0.01 -19.03
C GLY A 61 -4.90 0.83 -17.77
N LEU A 62 -3.66 1.16 -17.38
CA LEU A 62 -3.41 1.99 -16.19
C LEU A 62 -4.03 3.37 -16.34
N ASP A 63 -4.92 3.72 -15.41
CA ASP A 63 -5.42 5.08 -15.25
C ASP A 63 -4.44 5.88 -14.37
N SER A 64 -3.42 6.45 -15.01
CA SER A 64 -2.39 7.23 -14.33
C SER A 64 -2.95 8.41 -13.53
N LYS A 65 -4.12 8.95 -13.89
CA LYS A 65 -4.75 10.04 -13.15
C LYS A 65 -5.21 9.64 -11.75
N LYS A 66 -5.48 8.35 -11.54
CA LYS A 66 -5.87 7.80 -10.23
C LYS A 66 -4.70 7.22 -9.45
N LEU A 67 -3.63 6.86 -10.15
CA LEU A 67 -2.60 5.94 -9.65
C LEU A 67 -1.21 6.57 -9.56
N ALA A 68 -0.98 7.72 -10.20
CA ALA A 68 0.30 8.42 -10.21
C ALA A 68 0.11 9.92 -9.94
N GLY A 69 1.22 10.64 -9.77
CA GLY A 69 1.25 12.11 -9.72
C GLY A 69 0.77 12.76 -11.03
N GLU A 70 0.64 14.08 -11.01
CA GLU A 70 0.16 14.88 -12.15
C GLU A 70 0.98 14.61 -13.44
N ASP A 71 0.30 14.57 -14.59
CA ASP A 71 0.87 14.42 -15.94
C ASP A 71 1.58 13.11 -16.32
N CYS A 72 1.32 12.01 -15.60
CA CYS A 72 1.81 10.70 -16.04
C CYS A 72 1.13 10.13 -17.28
N PRO A 73 1.87 9.49 -18.21
CA PRO A 73 1.28 8.78 -19.33
C PRO A 73 0.45 7.59 -18.82
N GLY A 74 -0.83 7.57 -19.19
CA GLY A 74 -1.76 6.46 -18.94
C GLY A 74 -1.84 5.50 -20.11
N GLY A 75 -2.59 4.40 -19.94
CA GLY A 75 -2.84 3.41 -20.99
C GLY A 75 -1.71 2.39 -21.13
N LYS A 76 -1.10 2.29 -22.32
CA LYS A 76 0.04 1.40 -22.57
C LYS A 76 1.35 2.08 -22.19
N SER A 77 2.08 1.48 -21.26
CA SER A 77 3.34 2.03 -20.76
C SER A 77 4.39 0.94 -20.56
N ALA A 78 5.65 1.36 -20.51
CA ALA A 78 6.78 0.52 -20.20
C ALA A 78 7.87 1.36 -19.54
N GLY A 79 8.68 0.72 -18.71
CA GLY A 79 9.73 1.41 -17.98
C GLY A 79 10.50 0.46 -17.08
N GLY A 80 11.03 1.00 -15.99
CA GLY A 80 11.68 0.19 -14.97
C GLY A 80 10.82 0.01 -13.72
N TRP A 81 11.21 -0.94 -12.88
CA TRP A 81 10.65 -1.13 -11.54
C TRP A 81 11.73 -1.49 -10.51
N GLY A 82 11.49 -1.16 -9.24
CA GLY A 82 12.42 -1.42 -8.14
C GLY A 82 11.68 -1.55 -6.81
N PHE A 83 12.44 -1.78 -5.74
CA PHE A 83 11.90 -1.70 -4.38
C PHE A 83 12.18 -0.32 -3.79
N PHE A 84 11.24 0.20 -3.00
CA PHE A 84 11.54 1.32 -2.12
C PHE A 84 12.49 0.85 -1.03
N VAL A 85 13.51 1.66 -0.75
CA VAL A 85 14.48 1.46 0.33
C VAL A 85 14.62 2.77 1.08
N ASP A 86 14.77 2.67 2.39
CA ASP A 86 15.13 3.79 3.24
C ASP A 86 16.50 3.50 3.84
N ASP A 87 17.47 4.37 3.57
CA ASP A 87 18.85 4.25 4.03
C ASP A 87 19.42 5.61 4.46
N THR A 88 20.74 5.70 4.64
CA THR A 88 21.41 6.94 5.08
C THR A 88 21.21 8.12 4.13
N ASN A 89 20.78 7.90 2.89
CA ASN A 89 20.47 8.93 1.90
C ASN A 89 18.98 9.24 1.82
N GLY A 90 18.17 8.64 2.69
CA GLY A 90 16.71 8.76 2.72
C GLY A 90 15.98 7.78 1.82
N GLY A 91 14.66 7.87 1.86
CA GLY A 91 13.73 7.05 1.09
C GLY A 91 13.88 7.22 -0.41
N HIS A 92 14.21 6.14 -1.11
CA HIS A 92 14.34 6.15 -2.57
C HIS A 92 14.03 4.79 -3.19
N MET A 93 13.81 4.80 -4.49
CA MET A 93 13.59 3.58 -5.25
C MET A 93 14.90 2.97 -5.76
N SER A 94 15.09 1.66 -5.59
CA SER A 94 16.33 0.95 -5.90
C SER A 94 16.09 -0.28 -6.79
N LYS A 95 16.79 -0.33 -7.94
CA LYS A 95 16.91 -1.54 -8.77
C LYS A 95 17.79 -2.62 -8.12
N ALA A 96 18.74 -2.18 -7.30
CA ALA A 96 19.77 -3.05 -6.72
C ALA A 96 19.21 -3.88 -5.55
N ALA A 97 18.26 -3.32 -4.80
CA ALA A 97 17.59 -3.98 -3.67
C ALA A 97 17.00 -5.33 -4.09
N LYS A 98 17.32 -6.42 -3.38
CA LYS A 98 16.88 -7.78 -3.76
C LYS A 98 15.52 -8.17 -3.18
N SER A 99 15.01 -7.36 -2.27
CA SER A 99 13.72 -7.56 -1.62
C SER A 99 13.19 -6.24 -1.07
N GLY A 100 11.88 -6.14 -0.88
CA GLY A 100 11.23 -5.01 -0.23
C GLY A 100 9.75 -5.31 0.03
N SER A 101 9.10 -4.47 0.83
CA SER A 101 7.66 -4.49 1.07
C SER A 101 6.90 -3.47 0.22
N GLN A 102 7.61 -2.66 -0.57
CA GLN A 102 7.03 -1.71 -1.50
C GLN A 102 7.74 -1.80 -2.85
N VAL A 103 6.93 -1.84 -3.91
CA VAL A 103 7.36 -1.88 -5.30
C VAL A 103 6.96 -0.57 -5.95
N GLY A 104 7.84 0.02 -6.74
CA GLY A 104 7.54 1.24 -7.48
C GLY A 104 7.95 1.09 -8.94
N ILE A 105 7.16 1.71 -9.82
CA ILE A 105 7.40 1.79 -11.26
C ILE A 105 7.58 3.24 -11.68
N GLY A 106 8.51 3.49 -12.60
CA GLY A 106 8.68 4.79 -13.23
C GLY A 106 8.02 4.81 -14.61
N LEU A 107 7.02 5.66 -14.81
CA LEU A 107 6.27 5.82 -16.07
C LEU A 107 6.89 6.88 -17.00
N ALA A 108 7.82 7.70 -16.49
CA ALA A 108 8.54 8.70 -17.29
C ALA A 108 9.69 8.09 -18.12
N ARG A 109 10.11 8.82 -19.17
CA ARG A 109 11.31 8.51 -19.97
C ARG A 109 12.57 8.34 -19.12
N LYS A 110 12.62 9.05 -17.99
CA LYS A 110 13.62 8.87 -16.95
C LYS A 110 12.98 8.11 -15.81
N TYR A 111 13.41 6.87 -15.68
CA TYR A 111 13.15 6.05 -14.52
C TYR A 111 13.66 6.79 -13.27
N TRP A 112 12.76 7.14 -12.34
CA TRP A 112 12.94 8.00 -11.14
C TRP A 112 12.60 9.47 -11.25
N ASP A 113 11.86 9.88 -12.27
CA ASP A 113 11.08 11.10 -12.11
C ASP A 113 9.97 10.84 -11.08
N TRP A 114 10.15 11.34 -9.85
CA TRP A 114 9.17 11.22 -8.76
C TRP A 114 7.80 11.79 -9.12
N ASN A 115 7.77 12.77 -10.04
CA ASN A 115 6.51 13.30 -10.55
C ASN A 115 5.74 12.25 -11.35
N CYS A 116 6.41 11.18 -11.77
CA CYS A 116 5.79 10.11 -12.52
C CYS A 116 6.21 8.70 -12.13
N THR A 117 6.07 8.42 -10.83
CA THR A 117 6.11 7.08 -10.25
C THR A 117 4.74 6.62 -9.77
N MET A 118 4.48 5.32 -9.85
CA MET A 118 3.42 4.66 -9.09
C MET A 118 4.05 3.76 -8.04
N ASN A 119 3.51 3.75 -6.83
CA ASN A 119 3.98 2.93 -5.74
C ASN A 119 2.92 1.91 -5.33
N PHE A 120 3.39 0.74 -4.92
CA PHE A 120 2.56 -0.37 -4.49
C PHE A 120 3.10 -0.92 -3.18
N ALA A 121 2.25 -0.94 -2.15
CA ALA A 121 2.49 -1.76 -0.98
C ALA A 121 2.26 -3.23 -1.34
N VAL A 122 3.16 -4.11 -0.91
CA VAL A 122 3.01 -5.54 -1.06
C VAL A 122 2.22 -6.06 0.13
N VAL A 123 1.04 -6.64 -0.10
CA VAL A 123 0.13 -7.10 0.95
C VAL A 123 -0.34 -8.53 0.67
N ASP A 124 -1.19 -9.07 1.53
CA ASP A 124 -1.75 -10.43 1.40
C ASP A 124 -0.66 -11.50 1.21
N ASP A 125 0.41 -11.40 2.02
CA ASP A 125 1.53 -12.35 2.02
C ASP A 125 2.26 -12.42 0.65
N GLY A 126 2.34 -11.27 -0.03
CA GLY A 126 3.02 -11.13 -1.33
C GLY A 126 2.16 -11.48 -2.54
N LYS A 127 0.85 -11.66 -2.36
CA LYS A 127 -0.09 -12.05 -3.43
C LYS A 127 -0.81 -10.86 -4.07
N THR A 128 -0.72 -9.70 -3.44
CA THR A 128 -1.37 -8.46 -3.89
C THR A 128 -0.39 -7.30 -3.90
N LEU A 129 -0.40 -6.53 -4.98
CA LEU A 129 0.23 -5.21 -5.06
C LEU A 129 -0.87 -4.15 -4.91
N CYS A 130 -0.79 -3.36 -3.85
CA CYS A 130 -1.82 -2.41 -3.49
C CYS A 130 -1.33 -0.99 -3.74
N ALA A 131 -1.98 -0.28 -4.67
CA ALA A 131 -1.57 1.04 -5.06
C ALA A 131 -1.62 2.01 -3.86
N THR A 132 -0.59 2.83 -3.76
CA THR A 132 -0.50 3.88 -2.75
C THR A 132 0.25 5.10 -3.29
N ASN A 133 -0.16 6.29 -2.82
CA ASN A 133 0.56 7.56 -2.99
C ASN A 133 1.37 7.95 -1.73
N ASP A 134 1.23 7.18 -0.65
CA ASP A 134 1.89 7.40 0.63
C ASP A 134 2.55 6.07 1.10
N PRO A 135 3.89 6.01 1.22
CA PRO A 135 4.57 4.79 1.64
C PRO A 135 4.18 4.33 3.05
N ASP A 136 3.63 5.19 3.90
CA ASP A 136 3.20 4.85 5.26
C ASP A 136 1.75 4.37 5.31
N VAL A 137 0.97 4.60 4.24
CA VAL A 137 -0.43 4.18 4.12
C VAL A 137 -0.54 3.10 3.05
N ALA A 138 -0.37 1.85 3.46
CA ALA A 138 -0.64 0.71 2.58
C ALA A 138 -2.08 0.82 2.04
N CYS A 139 -2.23 0.60 0.73
CA CYS A 139 -3.53 0.63 0.05
C CYS A 139 -4.27 1.97 0.03
N GLY A 140 -3.57 3.11 0.21
CA GLY A 140 -4.23 4.43 0.25
C GLY A 140 -5.03 4.84 -0.98
N LEU A 141 -4.89 4.13 -2.11
CA LEU A 141 -5.64 4.38 -3.34
C LEU A 141 -6.74 3.35 -3.65
N ASP A 142 -6.96 2.36 -2.78
CA ASP A 142 -7.98 1.31 -2.93
C ASP A 142 -7.93 0.50 -4.24
N VAL A 143 -6.78 0.48 -4.93
CA VAL A 143 -6.57 -0.32 -6.14
C VAL A 143 -5.63 -1.49 -5.86
N ARG A 144 -6.14 -2.71 -6.02
CA ARG A 144 -5.44 -3.96 -5.72
C ARG A 144 -5.18 -4.77 -6.99
N PHE A 145 -3.91 -4.99 -7.30
CA PHE A 145 -3.47 -5.87 -8.37
C PHE A 145 -3.16 -7.25 -7.80
N THR A 146 -3.75 -8.29 -8.37
CA THR A 146 -3.53 -9.67 -7.94
C THR A 146 -2.68 -10.42 -8.96
N ARG A 147 -1.85 -11.34 -8.46
CA ARG A 147 -1.00 -12.14 -9.34
C ARG A 147 -1.86 -13.09 -10.19
N ARG A 148 -1.69 -13.06 -11.52
CA ARG A 148 -2.25 -14.11 -12.39
C ARG A 148 -1.44 -15.39 -12.24
N LYS A 149 -2.15 -16.51 -12.24
CA LYS A 149 -1.55 -17.86 -12.25
C LYS A 149 -0.89 -18.16 -13.60
#